data_AF-A0A021VN50-F1
#
_entry.id   AF-A0A021VN50-F1
#
_cell.length_a   1.000
_cell.length_b   1.000
_cell.length_c   1.000
_cell.angle_alpha   90.00
_cell.angle_beta   90.00
_cell.angle_gamma   90.00
#
_symmetry.space_group_name_H-M   'P 1'
#
loop_
_entity.id
_entity.type
_entity.pdbx_description
1 polymer ?
#
loop_
_entity_poly.entity_id
_entity_poly.type
_entity_poly.pdbx_seq_one_letter_code
_entity_poly.pdbx_strand_id
1 'polypeptide(L)'
;MTATWTHSAETLLSEADQSWSGIWALTHAAAMGALNMAMTVPLGVGVSISYAAMDFREAQDELEWARPDTRGAAAPVRFGALRLEDVPEAREVLDRLAASALNRAAGLAEVETDLGAQAALSRVMARLITGRAKISGRWA
;
A
#
# COMPACT_ATOMS: atom_id res chain seq x y z
N MET A 1 -1.59 -24.32 -9.25
CA MET A 1 -0.79 -23.70 -8.18
C MET A 1 -1.36 -22.32 -7.94
N THR A 2 -1.91 -22.05 -6.76
CA THR A 2 -2.20 -20.68 -6.33
C THR A 2 -0.87 -20.03 -6.00
N ALA A 3 -0.45 -19.04 -6.79
CA ALA A 3 0.69 -18.21 -6.42
C ALA A 3 0.31 -17.45 -5.15
N THR A 4 0.98 -17.74 -4.03
CA THR A 4 0.77 -17.00 -2.80
C THR A 4 1.18 -15.55 -3.02
N TRP A 5 0.40 -14.61 -2.48
CA TRP A 5 0.69 -13.18 -2.61
C TRP A 5 2.09 -12.83 -2.10
N THR A 6 2.61 -13.63 -1.16
CA THR A 6 3.96 -13.53 -0.60
C THR A 6 5.06 -13.45 -1.66
N HIS A 7 5.07 -14.34 -2.65
CA HIS A 7 6.13 -14.31 -3.68
C HIS A 7 6.08 -13.02 -4.50
N SER A 8 4.88 -12.62 -4.95
CA SER A 8 4.69 -11.36 -5.70
C SER A 8 5.06 -10.13 -4.86
N ALA A 9 4.77 -10.16 -3.56
CA ALA A 9 5.12 -9.10 -2.63
C ALA A 9 6.62 -9.03 -2.37
N GLU A 10 7.31 -10.16 -2.26
CA GLU A 10 8.76 -10.22 -2.10
C GLU A 10 9.49 -9.66 -3.32
N THR A 11 9.06 -10.06 -4.53
CA THR A 11 9.57 -9.46 -5.77
C THR A 11 9.38 -7.95 -5.76
N LEU A 12 8.17 -7.46 -5.48
CA LEU A 12 7.90 -6.02 -5.42
C LEU A 12 8.75 -5.31 -4.37
N LEU A 13 8.88 -5.88 -3.16
CA LEU A 13 9.68 -5.29 -2.09
C LEU A 13 11.16 -5.16 -2.48
N SER A 14 11.68 -6.13 -3.24
CA SER A 14 13.06 -6.15 -3.72
C SER A 14 13.32 -5.20 -4.89
N GLU A 15 12.34 -5.01 -5.77
CA GLU A 15 12.49 -4.22 -7.01
C GLU A 15 12.08 -2.76 -6.84
N ALA A 16 11.11 -2.47 -5.96
CA ALA A 16 10.64 -1.12 -5.75
C ALA A 16 11.74 -0.28 -5.08
N ASP A 17 12.12 0.82 -5.74
CA ASP A 17 13.16 1.73 -5.28
C ASP A 17 12.78 2.52 -4.00
N GLN A 18 13.71 3.34 -3.53
CA GLN A 18 13.53 4.22 -2.36
C GLN A 18 12.92 5.58 -2.72
N SER A 19 12.53 5.79 -3.98
CA SER A 19 12.01 7.06 -4.48
C SER A 19 10.48 7.12 -4.38
N TRP A 20 9.92 8.24 -4.84
CA TRP A 20 8.48 8.42 -5.03
C TRP A 20 7.84 7.25 -5.78
N SER A 21 8.50 6.73 -6.82
CA SER A 21 7.99 5.65 -7.67
C SER A 21 7.86 4.33 -6.92
N GLY A 22 8.86 3.98 -6.11
CA GLY A 22 8.81 2.81 -5.25
C GLY A 22 7.75 2.92 -4.15
N ILE A 23 7.58 4.11 -3.54
CA ILE A 23 6.50 4.35 -2.57
C ILE A 23 5.13 4.16 -3.24
N TRP A 24 4.94 4.73 -4.43
CA TRP A 24 3.70 4.60 -5.20
C TRP A 24 3.42 3.15 -5.56
N ALA A 25 4.43 2.40 -6.04
CA ALA A 25 4.27 1.00 -6.44
C ALA A 25 3.79 0.11 -5.27
N LEU A 26 4.43 0.25 -4.10
CA LEU A 26 4.04 -0.47 -2.89
C LEU A 26 2.63 -0.11 -2.44
N THR A 27 2.31 1.18 -2.44
CA THR A 27 1.01 1.69 -2.00
C THR A 27 -0.11 1.26 -2.95
N HIS A 28 0.15 1.27 -4.26
CA HIS A 28 -0.77 0.78 -5.28
C HIS A 28 -1.04 -0.72 -5.13
N ALA A 29 -0.01 -1.54 -4.95
CA ALA A 29 -0.17 -2.97 -4.70
C ALA A 29 -0.98 -3.23 -3.42
N ALA A 30 -0.73 -2.49 -2.35
CA ALA A 30 -1.49 -2.57 -1.10
C ALA A 30 -2.97 -2.20 -1.31
N ALA A 31 -3.26 -1.12 -2.05
CA ALA A 31 -4.62 -0.69 -2.36
C ALA A 31 -5.40 -1.76 -3.14
N MET A 32 -4.80 -2.27 -4.22
CA MET A 32 -5.44 -3.28 -5.08
C MET A 32 -5.60 -4.62 -4.36
N GLY A 33 -4.61 -5.02 -3.55
CA GLY A 33 -4.70 -6.21 -2.72
C GLY A 33 -5.77 -6.09 -1.63
N ALA A 34 -5.88 -4.93 -0.97
CA ALA A 34 -6.93 -4.68 0.02
C ALA A 34 -8.32 -4.77 -0.63
N LEU A 35 -8.51 -4.16 -1.81
CA LEU A 35 -9.79 -4.25 -2.53
C LEU A 35 -10.14 -5.71 -2.90
N ASN A 36 -9.17 -6.47 -3.41
CA ASN A 36 -9.35 -7.89 -3.73
C ASN A 36 -9.73 -8.72 -2.50
N MET A 37 -9.05 -8.48 -1.37
CA MET A 37 -9.35 -9.12 -0.10
C MET A 37 -10.74 -8.77 0.42
N ALA A 38 -11.15 -7.50 0.33
CA ALA A 38 -12.47 -7.04 0.77
C ALA A 38 -13.61 -7.77 0.05
N MET A 39 -13.43 -8.14 -1.22
CA MET A 39 -14.38 -8.93 -1.99
C MET A 39 -14.40 -10.42 -1.63
N THR A 40 -13.37 -10.90 -0.92
CA THR A 40 -13.20 -12.33 -0.58
C THR A 40 -13.79 -12.66 0.80
N VAL A 41 -13.84 -11.68 1.72
CA VAL A 41 -14.25 -11.88 3.12
C VAL A 41 -15.73 -11.55 3.36
N PRO A 42 -16.33 -11.97 4.49
CA PRO A 42 -17.68 -11.53 4.88
C PRO A 42 -17.79 -10.01 5.00
N LEU A 43 -18.98 -9.48 4.69
CA LEU A 43 -19.23 -8.03 4.58
C LEU A 43 -18.75 -7.21 5.79
N GLY A 44 -19.03 -7.67 7.01
CA GLY A 44 -18.62 -6.94 8.23
C GLY A 44 -17.11 -6.73 8.34
N VAL A 45 -16.32 -7.70 7.87
CA VAL A 45 -14.85 -7.59 7.80
C VAL A 45 -14.42 -6.79 6.56
N GLY A 46 -15.11 -7.00 5.44
CA GLY A 46 -14.81 -6.36 4.16
C GLY A 46 -14.93 -4.84 4.18
N VAL A 47 -15.82 -4.27 5.00
CA VAL A 47 -15.98 -2.81 5.14
C VAL A 47 -14.70 -2.14 5.65
N SER A 48 -14.11 -2.66 6.73
CA SER A 48 -12.85 -2.09 7.28
C SER A 48 -11.69 -2.19 6.27
N ILE A 49 -11.60 -3.31 5.56
CA ILE A 49 -10.59 -3.54 4.52
C ILE A 49 -10.81 -2.59 3.32
N SER A 50 -12.06 -2.32 2.95
CA SER A 50 -12.38 -1.35 1.89
C SER A 50 -11.93 0.07 2.28
N TYR A 51 -12.09 0.46 3.55
CA TYR A 51 -11.55 1.72 4.05
C TYR A 51 -10.02 1.75 4.10
N ALA A 52 -9.36 0.60 4.28
CA ALA A 52 -7.90 0.53 4.13
C ALA A 52 -7.49 0.75 2.67
N ALA A 53 -8.19 0.13 1.72
CA ALA A 53 -7.96 0.34 0.29
C ALA A 53 -8.13 1.83 -0.10
N MET A 54 -9.13 2.50 0.47
CA MET A 54 -9.36 3.94 0.28
C MET A 54 -8.19 4.78 0.82
N ASP A 55 -7.69 4.51 2.03
CA ASP A 55 -6.53 5.22 2.57
C ASP A 55 -5.31 5.08 1.66
N PHE A 56 -5.03 3.87 1.15
CA PHE A 56 -3.92 3.65 0.22
C PHE A 56 -4.14 4.34 -1.12
N ARG A 57 -5.39 4.45 -1.59
CA ARG A 57 -5.67 5.22 -2.80
C ARG A 57 -5.44 6.71 -2.59
N GLU A 58 -5.90 7.26 -1.48
CA GLU A 58 -5.66 8.66 -1.13
C GLU A 58 -4.15 8.96 -0.97
N ALA A 59 -3.37 8.03 -0.40
CA ALA A 59 -1.92 8.13 -0.38
C ALA A 59 -1.32 8.20 -1.81
N GLN A 60 -1.84 7.43 -2.76
CA GLN A 60 -1.40 7.53 -4.16
C GLN A 60 -1.78 8.87 -4.79
N ASP A 61 -2.97 9.39 -4.52
CA ASP A 61 -3.40 10.70 -5.02
C ASP A 61 -2.45 11.82 -4.53
N GLU A 62 -2.01 11.76 -3.28
CA GLU A 62 -1.03 12.71 -2.73
C GLU A 62 0.35 12.59 -3.39
N LEU A 63 0.81 11.36 -3.68
CA LEU A 63 2.06 11.12 -4.42
C LEU A 63 1.97 11.66 -5.85
N GLU A 64 0.87 11.37 -6.54
CA GLU A 64 0.60 11.83 -7.91
C GLU A 64 0.47 13.35 -8.00
N TRP A 65 -0.13 13.98 -6.98
CA TRP A 65 -0.21 15.43 -6.87
C TRP A 65 1.17 16.08 -6.72
N ALA A 66 2.02 15.54 -5.84
CA ALA A 66 3.35 16.10 -5.59
C ALA A 66 4.34 15.83 -6.75
N ARG A 67 4.24 14.66 -7.37
CA ARG A 67 5.11 14.19 -8.46
C ARG A 67 4.27 13.46 -9.52
N PRO A 68 3.77 14.18 -10.55
CA PRO A 68 2.88 13.61 -11.57
C PRO A 68 3.44 12.40 -12.34
N ASP A 69 4.75 12.33 -12.53
CA ASP A 69 5.39 11.26 -13.32
C ASP A 69 5.57 9.93 -12.57
N THR A 70 5.29 9.92 -11.26
CA THR A 70 5.57 8.78 -10.37
C THR A 70 4.88 7.48 -10.80
N ARG A 71 3.64 7.59 -11.28
CA ARG A 71 2.86 6.44 -11.76
C ARG A 71 3.45 5.80 -13.01
N GLY A 72 3.98 6.61 -13.92
CA GLY A 72 4.53 6.12 -15.20
C GLY A 72 5.84 5.36 -15.04
N ALA A 73 6.58 5.62 -13.97
CA ALA A 73 7.87 5.00 -13.68
C ALA A 73 7.76 3.69 -12.87
N ALA A 74 6.61 3.41 -12.26
CA ALA A 74 6.40 2.23 -11.44
C ALA A 74 5.83 1.04 -12.25
N ALA A 75 6.38 -0.15 -12.04
CA ALA A 75 5.77 -1.39 -12.52
C ALA A 75 4.71 -1.87 -11.50
N PRO A 76 3.40 -1.79 -11.79
CA PRO A 76 2.38 -2.21 -10.85
C PRO A 76 2.32 -3.74 -10.77
N VAL A 77 2.55 -4.29 -9.57
CA VAL A 77 2.33 -5.72 -9.32
C VAL A 77 0.86 -5.99 -9.05
N ARG A 78 0.33 -7.03 -9.69
CA ARG A 78 -1.04 -7.50 -9.50
C ARG A 78 -1.04 -8.80 -8.72
N PHE A 79 -1.69 -8.77 -7.57
CA PHE A 79 -1.98 -9.98 -6.82
C PHE A 79 -3.04 -10.82 -7.53
N GLY A 80 -2.85 -12.15 -7.52
CA GLY A 80 -3.82 -13.10 -8.07
C GLY A 80 -5.08 -13.23 -7.20
N ALA A 81 -5.99 -14.11 -7.61
CA ALA A 81 -7.16 -14.44 -6.81
C ALA A 81 -6.77 -14.93 -5.41
N LEU A 82 -7.53 -14.53 -4.39
CA LEU A 82 -7.34 -14.89 -3.00
C LEU A 82 -8.38 -15.93 -2.57
N ARG A 83 -7.95 -16.94 -1.81
CA ARG A 83 -8.88 -17.86 -1.14
C ARG A 83 -9.12 -17.42 0.29
N LEU A 84 -10.26 -17.80 0.86
CA LEU A 84 -10.66 -17.36 2.20
C LEU A 84 -9.66 -17.85 3.27
N GLU A 85 -9.11 -19.05 3.10
CA GLU A 85 -8.08 -19.63 3.98
C GLU A 85 -6.75 -18.85 3.98
N ASP A 86 -6.45 -18.12 2.89
CA ASP A 86 -5.20 -17.39 2.70
C ASP A 86 -5.30 -15.93 3.22
N VAL A 87 -6.47 -15.50 3.71
CA VAL A 87 -6.71 -14.11 4.17
C VAL A 87 -5.75 -13.66 5.27
N PRO A 88 -5.40 -14.48 6.29
CA PRO A 88 -4.41 -14.07 7.30
C PRO A 88 -3.04 -13.74 6.70
N GLU A 89 -2.51 -14.60 5.83
CA GLU A 89 -1.22 -14.38 5.14
C GLU A 89 -1.31 -13.13 4.26
N ALA A 90 -2.40 -12.97 3.52
CA ALA A 90 -2.62 -11.80 2.69
C ALA A 90 -2.65 -10.49 3.49
N ARG A 91 -3.19 -10.49 4.73
CA ARG A 91 -3.13 -9.31 5.61
C ARG A 91 -1.70 -8.95 5.98
N GLU A 92 -0.88 -9.95 6.31
CA GLU A 92 0.53 -9.75 6.63
C GLU A 92 1.30 -9.19 5.43
N VAL A 93 1.02 -9.69 4.22
CA VAL A 93 1.58 -9.16 2.98
C VAL A 93 1.23 -7.69 2.82
N LEU A 94 -0.04 -7.31 2.95
CA LEU A 94 -0.45 -5.92 2.79
C LEU A 94 0.13 -5.00 3.87
N ASP A 95 0.20 -5.46 5.13
CA ASP A 95 0.86 -4.69 6.21
C ASP A 95 2.35 -4.48 5.90
N ARG A 96 3.06 -5.50 5.41
CA ARG A 96 4.48 -5.39 5.03
C ARG A 96 4.71 -4.41 3.89
N LEU A 97 3.87 -4.43 2.86
CA LEU A 97 3.95 -3.47 1.76
C LEU A 97 3.74 -2.04 2.25
N ALA A 98 2.67 -1.80 3.03
CA ALA A 98 2.36 -0.49 3.56
C ALA A 98 3.40 0.01 4.58
N ALA A 99 3.96 -0.89 5.40
CA ALA A 99 5.05 -0.57 6.33
C ALA A 99 6.33 -0.18 5.58
N SER A 100 6.63 -0.89 4.49
CA SER A 100 7.78 -0.57 3.65
C SER A 100 7.58 0.79 2.96
N ALA A 101 6.39 1.05 2.41
CA ALA A 101 6.07 2.37 1.83
C ALA A 101 6.19 3.48 2.87
N LEU A 102 5.75 3.25 4.11
CA LEU A 102 5.83 4.20 5.21
C LEU A 102 7.28 4.52 5.57
N ASN A 103 8.13 3.50 5.71
CA ASN A 103 9.55 3.69 6.02
C ASN A 103 10.26 4.47 4.91
N ARG A 104 9.90 4.21 3.65
CA ARG A 104 10.43 4.93 2.48
C ARG A 104 9.99 6.38 2.44
N ALA A 105 8.70 6.64 2.69
CA ALA A 105 8.17 7.99 2.78
C ALA A 105 8.82 8.78 3.92
N ALA A 106 9.07 8.15 5.08
CA ALA A 106 9.77 8.77 6.19
C ALA A 106 11.22 9.13 5.82
N GLY A 107 11.99 8.18 5.27
CA GLY A 107 13.37 8.44 4.86
C GLY A 107 13.48 9.49 3.74
N LEU A 108 12.54 9.51 2.81
CA LEU A 108 12.50 10.52 1.75
C LEU A 108 12.12 11.91 2.29
N ALA A 109 11.24 11.97 3.30
CA ALA A 109 10.83 13.23 3.92
C ALA A 109 11.97 13.89 4.72
N GLU A 110 12.95 13.12 5.19
CA GLU A 110 14.14 13.66 5.88
C GLU A 110 15.09 14.42 4.94
N VAL A 111 15.10 14.07 3.65
CA VAL A 111 16.03 14.64 2.65
C VAL A 111 15.33 15.56 1.64
N GLU A 112 14.01 15.53 1.56
CA GLU A 112 13.23 16.40 0.67
C GLU A 112 13.29 17.85 1.16
N THR A 113 13.63 18.76 0.26
CA THR A 113 13.81 20.18 0.55
C THR A 113 12.61 21.02 0.11
N ASP A 114 11.79 20.50 -0.81
CA ASP A 114 10.56 21.18 -1.21
C ASP A 114 9.46 20.97 -0.14
N LEU A 115 8.97 22.08 0.42
CA LEU A 115 7.96 22.05 1.47
C LEU A 115 6.64 21.42 1.01
N GLY A 116 6.27 21.60 -0.27
CA GLY A 116 5.06 21.01 -0.84
C GLY A 116 5.15 19.48 -0.88
N ALA A 117 6.28 18.98 -1.37
CA ALA A 117 6.62 17.57 -1.42
C ALA A 117 6.73 16.95 -0.02
N GLN A 118 7.39 17.63 0.93
CA GLN A 118 7.49 17.17 2.31
C GLN A 118 6.10 17.09 3.00
N ALA A 119 5.23 18.06 2.75
CA ALA A 119 3.85 18.04 3.25
C ALA A 119 3.03 16.90 2.62
N ALA A 120 3.22 16.61 1.33
CA ALA A 120 2.60 15.46 0.68
C ALA A 120 3.07 14.14 1.31
N LEU A 121 4.37 13.96 1.53
CA LEU A 121 4.90 12.77 2.22
C LEU A 121 4.30 12.60 3.62
N SER A 122 4.09 13.70 4.34
CA SER A 122 3.44 13.67 5.66
C SER A 122 1.99 13.16 5.59
N ARG A 123 1.23 13.59 4.58
CA ARG A 123 -0.13 13.09 4.34
C ARG A 123 -0.13 11.62 3.90
N VAL A 124 0.80 11.23 3.02
CA VAL A 124 1.02 9.83 2.62
C VAL A 124 1.28 8.95 3.85
N MET A 125 2.20 9.36 4.72
CA MET A 125 2.52 8.61 5.94
C MET A 125 1.30 8.45 6.85
N ALA A 126 0.52 9.51 7.06
CA ALA A 126 -0.70 9.44 7.86
C ALA A 126 -1.70 8.42 7.31
N ARG A 127 -1.90 8.38 5.99
CA ARG A 127 -2.78 7.41 5.32
C ARG A 127 -2.25 5.99 5.37
N LEU A 128 -0.95 5.79 5.22
CA LEU A 128 -0.33 4.48 5.39
C LEU A 128 -0.52 3.94 6.82
N ILE A 129 -0.39 4.80 7.83
CA ILE A 129 -0.62 4.43 9.23
C ILE A 129 -2.07 3.99 9.46
N THR A 130 -3.05 4.78 9.01
CA THR A 130 -4.47 4.45 9.19
C THR A 130 -4.87 3.21 8.39
N GLY A 131 -4.39 3.07 7.16
CA GLY A 131 -4.67 1.90 6.32
C GLY A 131 -4.14 0.61 6.93
N ARG A 132 -2.93 0.64 7.50
CA ARG A 132 -2.35 -0.49 8.24
C ARG A 132 -3.15 -0.86 9.48
N ALA A 133 -3.62 0.12 10.25
CA ALA A 133 -4.45 -0.12 11.42
C ALA A 133 -5.75 -0.86 11.04
N LYS A 134 -6.36 -0.50 9.92
CA LYS A 134 -7.57 -1.13 9.37
C LYS A 134 -7.31 -2.56 8.86
N ILE A 135 -6.23 -2.79 8.10
CA ILE A 135 -5.85 -4.15 7.64
C ILE A 135 -5.65 -5.11 8.80
N SER A 136 -4.90 -4.66 9.81
CA SER A 136 -4.51 -5.48 10.96
C SER A 136 -5.65 -5.73 11.95
N GLY A 137 -6.84 -5.15 11.73
CA GLY A 137 -7.98 -5.29 12.64
C GLY A 137 -7.81 -4.55 13.96
N ARG A 138 -6.82 -3.65 14.08
CA ARG A 138 -6.56 -2.85 15.28
C ARG A 138 -7.57 -1.70 15.48
N TRP A 139 -8.51 -1.54 14.55
CA TRP A 139 -9.56 -0.52 14.52
C TRP A 139 -10.98 -1.12 14.54
N ALA A 140 -11.11 -2.39 14.94
CA ALA A 140 -12.42 -3.04 15.11
C ALA A 140 -13.06 -2.69 16.46
#